data_AF-V3ZNB8-F1
#
_entry.id   AF-V3ZNB8-F1
#
_cell.length_a   1.000
_cell.length_b   1.000
_cell.length_c   1.000
_cell.angle_alpha   90.00
_cell.angle_beta   90.00
_cell.angle_gamma   90.00
#
_symmetry.space_group_name_H-M   'P 1'
#
loop_
_entity.id
_entity.type
_entity.pdbx_description
1 polymer ?
#
loop_
_entity_poly.entity_id
_entity_poly.type
_entity_poly.pdbx_seq_one_letter_code
_entity_poly.pdbx_strand_id
1 'polypeptide(L)'
;MDDDNEYDDVEWDDDENEDNDDDNELIGDVKCLFCDEVFKSASLLFEHCKEQHNFDIKEICVMWKLDCISYIKMINYIRKMVRPLLAYKRKVREIPPWSNDEYMKPADCEDLLLQYGMLSLIISPI
;
A
#
# COMPACT_ATOMS: atom_id res chain seq x y z
N MET A 1 -23.04 12.56 51.92
CA MET A 1 -23.43 11.16 52.11
C MET A 1 -23.39 10.53 50.73
N ASP A 2 -22.22 10.60 50.09
CA ASP A 2 -21.05 9.73 50.32
C ASP A 2 -21.44 8.32 49.90
N ASP A 3 -20.97 7.90 48.72
CA ASP A 3 -20.26 6.63 48.65
C ASP A 3 -19.37 6.59 47.41
N ASP A 4 -18.11 6.34 47.69
CA ASP A 4 -16.97 6.25 46.82
C ASP A 4 -17.13 5.15 45.77
N ASN A 5 -16.61 5.37 44.57
CA ASN A 5 -15.94 4.27 43.87
C ASN A 5 -14.78 4.80 43.03
N GLU A 6 -13.67 4.99 43.73
CA GLU A 6 -12.31 5.00 43.24
C GLU A 6 -12.06 3.70 42.45
N TYR A 7 -11.95 3.80 41.12
CA TYR A 7 -11.43 2.71 40.30
C TYR A 7 -10.02 3.10 39.88
N ASP A 8 -9.09 2.68 40.74
CA ASP A 8 -7.67 2.59 40.46
C ASP A 8 -7.43 1.44 39.47
N ASP A 9 -6.53 1.73 38.54
CA ASP A 9 -5.57 0.83 37.90
C ASP A 9 -6.01 -0.56 37.38
N VAL A 10 -6.11 -0.63 36.05
CA VAL A 10 -5.59 -1.79 35.30
C VAL A 10 -4.94 -1.25 34.02
N GLU A 11 -3.70 -0.77 34.16
CA GLU A 11 -2.74 -0.76 33.06
C GLU A 11 -2.49 -2.23 32.66
N TRP A 12 -3.22 -2.72 31.66
CA TRP A 12 -2.86 -3.95 30.96
C TRP A 12 -1.84 -3.59 29.88
N ASP A 13 -0.59 -3.81 30.29
CA ASP A 13 0.62 -3.84 29.48
C ASP A 13 0.43 -4.72 28.24
N ASP A 14 0.67 -4.08 27.10
CA ASP A 14 1.25 -4.57 25.84
C ASP A 14 1.41 -6.08 25.69
N ASP A 15 0.69 -6.64 24.71
CA ASP A 15 0.99 -7.82 23.86
C ASP A 15 -0.25 -8.68 23.63
N GLU A 16 -1.21 -8.14 22.88
CA GLU A 16 -2.08 -8.98 22.06
C GLU A 16 -1.60 -8.84 20.61
N ASN A 17 -0.73 -9.78 20.23
CA ASN A 17 -0.75 -10.43 18.93
C ASN A 17 -2.21 -10.72 18.52
N GLU A 18 -2.93 -9.72 18.02
CA GLU A 18 -4.13 -9.94 17.25
C GLU A 18 -3.69 -10.38 15.86
N ASP A 19 -3.64 -11.71 15.71
CA ASP A 19 -4.00 -12.45 14.51
C ASP A 19 -4.82 -11.56 13.58
N ASN A 20 -4.14 -10.89 12.65
CA ASN A 20 -4.78 -10.23 11.53
C ASN A 20 -5.25 -11.36 10.62
N ASP A 21 -6.42 -11.90 10.92
CA ASP A 21 -7.21 -12.73 10.03
C ASP A 21 -7.68 -11.84 8.87
N ASP A 22 -6.72 -11.41 8.05
CA ASP A 22 -6.90 -10.65 6.80
C ASP A 22 -7.40 -11.62 5.73
N ASP A 23 -8.62 -12.12 5.94
CA ASP A 23 -9.29 -13.08 5.06
C ASP A 23 -9.66 -12.47 3.67
N ASN A 24 -9.17 -11.24 3.39
CA ASN A 24 -9.25 -10.55 2.10
C ASN A 24 -7.86 -10.23 1.51
N GLU A 25 -6.76 -10.65 2.13
CA GLU A 25 -5.43 -10.46 1.54
C GLU A 25 -5.24 -11.40 0.35
N LEU A 26 -4.78 -10.86 -0.78
CA LEU A 26 -4.33 -11.68 -1.89
C LEU A 26 -3.05 -12.41 -1.48
N ILE A 27 -3.20 -13.67 -1.04
CA ILE A 27 -2.10 -14.55 -0.69
C ILE A 27 -1.42 -15.02 -1.99
N GLY A 28 -0.16 -14.63 -2.18
CA GLY A 28 0.61 -15.01 -3.35
C GLY A 28 1.94 -14.24 -3.46
N ASP A 29 2.76 -14.64 -4.42
CA ASP A 29 4.08 -14.03 -4.63
C ASP A 29 3.95 -12.67 -5.31
N VAL A 30 4.15 -11.59 -4.55
CA VAL A 30 4.18 -10.21 -5.03
C VAL A 30 5.59 -9.66 -5.03
N LYS A 31 6.08 -9.26 -6.21
CA LYS A 31 7.44 -8.70 -6.38
C LYS A 31 7.49 -7.22 -5.98
N CYS A 32 8.54 -6.79 -5.27
CA CYS A 32 8.82 -5.38 -4.99
C CYS A 32 8.83 -4.53 -6.26
N LEU A 33 8.27 -3.31 -6.16
CA LEU A 33 8.26 -2.33 -7.25
C LEU A 33 9.64 -1.78 -7.62
N PHE A 34 10.62 -1.90 -6.72
CA PHE A 34 11.90 -1.19 -6.81
C PHE A 34 13.13 -2.12 -6.69
N CYS A 35 12.96 -3.35 -6.22
CA CYS A 35 14.02 -4.34 -6.07
C CYS A 35 13.55 -5.74 -6.51
N ASP A 36 14.41 -6.74 -6.35
CA ASP A 36 14.13 -8.13 -6.75
C ASP A 36 13.49 -8.98 -5.65
N GLU A 37 13.17 -8.40 -4.49
CA GLU A 37 12.52 -9.11 -3.38
C GLU A 37 11.07 -9.45 -3.70
N VAL A 38 10.61 -10.57 -3.14
CA VAL A 38 9.27 -11.13 -3.34
C VAL A 38 8.65 -11.39 -1.97
N PHE A 39 7.40 -10.97 -1.82
CA PHE A 39 6.64 -11.04 -0.57
C PHE A 39 5.43 -11.94 -0.77
N LYS A 40 4.91 -12.49 0.34
CA LYS A 40 3.74 -13.41 0.33
C LYS A 40 2.40 -12.68 0.37
N SER A 41 2.43 -11.38 0.59
CA SER A 41 1.24 -10.55 0.68
C SER A 41 1.56 -9.10 0.31
N ALA A 42 0.52 -8.36 -0.07
CA ALA A 42 0.66 -6.97 -0.48
C ALA A 42 1.00 -6.06 0.72
N SER A 43 0.52 -6.36 1.92
CA SER A 43 0.84 -5.56 3.11
C SER A 43 2.33 -5.59 3.43
N LEU A 44 2.95 -6.77 3.38
CA LEU A 44 4.41 -6.92 3.57
C LEU A 44 5.20 -6.17 2.48
N LEU A 45 4.74 -6.22 1.23
CA LEU A 45 5.31 -5.44 0.14
C LEU A 45 5.24 -3.92 0.41
N PHE A 46 4.10 -3.44 0.94
CA PHE A 46 3.89 -2.03 1.23
C PHE A 46 4.76 -1.52 2.37
N GLU A 47 4.87 -2.30 3.45
CA GLU A 47 5.81 -2.02 4.53
C GLU A 47 7.25 -1.95 4.01
N HIS A 48 7.68 -2.96 3.25
CA HIS A 48 9.00 -2.97 2.63
C HIS A 48 9.25 -1.75 1.74
N CYS A 49 8.27 -1.37 0.89
CA CYS A 49 8.38 -0.18 0.05
C CYS A 49 8.55 1.10 0.90
N LYS A 50 7.84 1.19 2.03
CA LYS A 50 7.91 2.33 2.94
C LYS A 50 9.27 2.41 3.64
N GLU A 51 9.79 1.29 4.16
CA GLU A 51 11.02 1.27 4.93
C GLU A 51 12.28 1.35 4.04
N GLN A 52 12.35 0.53 3.00
CA GLN A 52 13.57 0.35 2.19
C GLN A 52 13.63 1.30 1.00
N HIS A 53 12.48 1.78 0.53
CA HIS A 53 12.39 2.66 -0.66
C HIS A 53 11.79 4.04 -0.35
N ASN A 54 11.45 4.30 0.92
CA ASN A 54 10.74 5.51 1.36
C ASN A 54 9.51 5.79 0.50
N PHE A 55 8.82 4.75 0.04
CA PHE A 55 7.67 4.83 -0.85
C PHE A 55 6.43 4.30 -0.16
N ASP A 56 5.59 5.22 0.28
CA ASP A 56 4.28 4.88 0.84
C ASP A 56 3.23 4.89 -0.28
N ILE A 57 2.84 3.70 -0.73
CA ILE A 57 1.84 3.53 -1.79
C ILE A 57 0.49 4.12 -1.36
N LYS A 58 0.10 3.94 -0.09
CA LYS A 58 -1.16 4.44 0.46
C LYS A 58 -1.15 5.98 0.43
N GLU A 59 -0.06 6.61 0.84
CA GLU A 59 0.09 8.07 0.78
C GLU A 59 -0.05 8.61 -0.65
N ILE A 60 0.58 7.96 -1.63
CA ILE A 60 0.50 8.38 -3.04
C ILE A 60 -0.92 8.22 -3.60
N CYS A 61 -1.61 7.12 -3.27
CA CYS A 61 -3.01 6.92 -3.64
C CYS A 61 -3.91 8.06 -3.15
N VAL A 62 -3.73 8.48 -1.89
CA VAL A 62 -4.47 9.61 -1.29
C VAL A 62 -4.07 10.95 -1.92
N MET A 63 -2.77 11.22 -2.06
CA MET A 63 -2.22 12.49 -2.57
C MET A 63 -2.67 12.78 -4.01
N TRP A 64 -2.69 11.74 -4.85
CA TRP A 64 -3.10 11.86 -6.25
C TRP A 64 -4.58 11.59 -6.49
N LYS A 65 -5.33 11.22 -5.44
CA LYS A 65 -6.74 10.81 -5.51
C LYS A 65 -6.94 9.76 -6.59
N LEU A 66 -6.14 8.69 -6.52
CA LEU A 66 -6.21 7.63 -7.50
C LEU A 66 -7.58 6.95 -7.44
N ASP A 67 -7.99 6.40 -8.57
CA ASP A 67 -9.06 5.44 -8.74
C ASP A 67 -8.43 4.09 -9.14
N CYS A 68 -9.22 3.01 -9.20
CA CYS A 68 -8.67 1.69 -9.51
C CYS A 68 -7.85 1.66 -10.81
N ILE A 69 -8.31 2.41 -11.83
CA ILE A 69 -7.62 2.47 -13.13
C ILE A 69 -6.31 3.25 -13.02
N SER A 70 -6.30 4.42 -12.39
CA SER A 70 -5.07 5.19 -12.24
C SER A 70 -4.08 4.55 -11.27
N TYR A 71 -4.52 3.75 -10.29
CA TYR A 71 -3.67 2.85 -9.50
C TYR A 71 -2.97 1.82 -10.39
N ILE A 72 -3.71 1.07 -11.22
CA ILE A 72 -3.15 0.12 -12.18
C ILE A 72 -2.12 0.79 -13.09
N LYS A 73 -2.46 1.97 -13.63
CA LYS A 73 -1.55 2.76 -14.46
C LYS A 73 -0.28 3.16 -13.71
N MET A 74 -0.39 3.56 -12.45
CA MET A 74 0.75 3.91 -11.60
C MET A 74 1.67 2.69 -11.38
N ILE A 75 1.13 1.53 -11.01
CA ILE A 75 1.91 0.30 -10.82
C ILE A 75 2.64 -0.05 -12.12
N ASN A 76 1.93 -0.08 -13.25
CA ASN A 76 2.53 -0.36 -14.56
C ASN A 76 3.59 0.65 -14.97
N TYR A 77 3.38 1.93 -14.65
CA TYR A 77 4.38 2.98 -14.89
C TYR A 77 5.66 2.70 -14.09
N ILE A 78 5.54 2.37 -12.80
CA ILE A 78 6.70 2.09 -11.94
C ILE A 78 7.45 0.85 -12.44
N ARG A 79 6.73 -0.24 -12.77
CA ARG A 79 7.32 -1.47 -13.33
C ARG A 79 8.09 -1.26 -14.63
N LYS A 80 7.61 -0.35 -15.50
CA LYS A 80 8.28 -0.02 -16.76
C LYS A 80 9.47 0.93 -16.60
N MET A 81 9.58 1.61 -15.47
CA MET A 81 10.65 2.57 -15.21
C MET A 81 11.86 1.88 -14.59
N VAL A 82 13.01 1.94 -15.27
CA VAL A 82 14.27 1.31 -14.84
C VAL A 82 14.77 1.85 -13.48
N ARG A 83 14.41 3.09 -13.12
CA ARG A 83 14.63 3.68 -11.79
C ARG A 83 13.59 4.77 -11.51
N PRO A 84 12.56 4.52 -10.71
CA PRO A 84 11.55 5.52 -10.37
C PRO A 84 12.08 6.45 -9.28
N LEU A 85 13.09 7.25 -9.61
CA LEU A 85 13.63 8.24 -8.69
C LEU A 85 12.73 9.48 -8.70
N LEU A 86 11.87 9.56 -7.69
CA LEU A 86 11.34 10.80 -7.09
C LEU A 86 10.34 11.64 -7.90
N ALA A 87 10.14 11.38 -9.19
CA ALA A 87 9.24 12.19 -10.03
C ALA A 87 7.77 12.17 -9.58
N TYR A 88 7.34 11.12 -8.88
CA TYR A 88 5.97 10.96 -8.38
C TYR A 88 5.77 11.52 -6.95
N LYS A 89 6.85 11.68 -6.14
CA LYS A 89 6.77 12.14 -4.73
C LYS A 89 6.41 13.61 -4.60
N ARG A 90 6.54 14.38 -5.68
CA ARG A 90 6.24 15.80 -5.68
C ARG A 90 5.19 16.04 -6.76
N LYS A 91 4.02 16.54 -6.37
CA LYS A 91 2.95 16.95 -7.29
C LYS A 91 3.33 18.26 -8.00
N VAL A 92 4.42 18.22 -8.78
CA VAL A 92 4.94 19.36 -9.56
C VAL A 92 4.08 19.60 -10.80
N ARG A 93 3.37 18.57 -11.25
CA ARG A 93 2.55 18.58 -12.45
C ARG A 93 1.11 18.33 -12.06
N GLU A 94 0.19 19.04 -12.69
CA GLU A 94 -1.25 18.79 -12.56
C GLU A 94 -1.64 17.42 -13.15
N ILE A 95 -0.86 16.96 -14.13
CA ILE A 95 -1.06 15.68 -14.83
C ILE A 95 -0.06 14.64 -14.28
N PRO A 96 -0.54 13.49 -13.76
CA PRO A 96 0.35 12.45 -13.27
C PRO A 96 1.21 11.83 -14.39
N PRO A 97 2.45 11.37 -14.09
CA PRO A 97 3.31 10.73 -15.08
C PRO A 97 2.70 9.49 -15.75
N TRP A 98 1.80 8.79 -15.06
CA TRP A 98 1.12 7.59 -15.55
C TRP A 98 -0.21 7.87 -16.25
N SER A 99 -0.50 9.11 -16.67
CA SER A 99 -1.78 9.43 -17.34
C SER A 99 -2.00 8.71 -18.67
N ASN A 100 -0.92 8.35 -19.39
CA ASN A 100 -1.02 7.73 -20.71
C ASN A 100 -1.69 6.33 -20.66
N ASP A 101 -2.53 6.02 -21.63
CA ASP A 101 -3.25 4.75 -21.74
C ASP A 101 -2.33 3.55 -22.04
N GLU A 102 -1.08 3.79 -22.45
CA GLU A 102 -0.08 2.73 -22.56
C GLU A 102 0.15 1.95 -21.25
N TYR A 103 -0.15 2.57 -20.10
CA TYR A 103 -0.04 1.98 -18.77
C TYR A 103 -1.31 1.22 -18.34
N MET A 104 -2.36 1.19 -19.17
CA MET A 104 -3.47 0.26 -18.95
C MET A 104 -3.09 -1.18 -19.30
N LYS A 105 -2.06 -1.37 -20.12
CA LYS A 105 -1.55 -2.69 -20.44
C LYS A 105 -0.61 -3.15 -19.33
N PRO A 106 -0.88 -4.30 -18.70
CA PRO A 106 -0.03 -4.82 -17.64
C PRO A 106 1.42 -4.93 -18.15
N ALA A 107 2.36 -4.40 -17.36
CA ALA A 107 3.78 -4.61 -17.63
C ALA A 107 4.15 -6.10 -17.46
N ASP A 108 3.47 -6.76 -16.54
CA ASP A 108 3.49 -8.19 -16.29
C ASP A 108 2.05 -8.66 -16.05
N CYS A 109 1.61 -9.67 -16.82
CA CYS A 109 0.25 -10.20 -16.74
C CYS A 109 0.00 -11.05 -15.49
N GLU A 110 1.05 -11.51 -14.83
CA GLU A 110 0.99 -12.29 -13.58
C GLU A 110 1.16 -11.40 -12.34
N ASP A 111 1.29 -10.07 -12.50
CA ASP A 111 1.47 -9.14 -11.38
C ASP A 111 0.20 -9.11 -10.51
N LEU A 112 0.26 -9.84 -9.40
CA LEU A 112 -0.80 -9.92 -8.40
C LEU A 112 -1.14 -8.54 -7.82
N LEU A 113 -0.21 -7.58 -7.88
CA LEU A 113 -0.47 -6.22 -7.41
C LEU A 113 -1.50 -5.49 -8.29
N LEU A 114 -1.65 -5.87 -9.56
CA LEU A 114 -2.69 -5.33 -10.44
C LEU A 114 -4.07 -5.94 -10.16
N GLN A 115 -4.10 -7.10 -9.50
CA GLN A 115 -5.34 -7.71 -9.02
C GLN A 115 -5.77 -7.08 -7.68
N TYR A 116 -4.83 -6.45 -6.97
CA TYR A 116 -5.11 -5.65 -5.79
C TYR A 116 -5.94 -4.42 -6.18
N GLY A 117 -7.22 -4.42 -5.85
CA GLY A 117 -8.08 -3.26 -6.03
C GLY A 117 -7.75 -2.19 -4.99
N MET A 118 -7.80 -0.90 -5.37
CA MET A 118 -7.71 0.23 -4.44
C MET A 118 -8.64 0.06 -3.23
N LEU A 119 -9.79 -0.59 -3.40
CA LEU A 119 -10.72 -0.87 -2.30
C LEU A 119 -10.06 -1.71 -1.20
N SER A 120 -9.32 -2.77 -1.52
CA SER A 120 -8.60 -3.57 -0.52
C SER A 120 -7.57 -2.74 0.26
N LEU A 121 -6.98 -1.68 -0.33
CA LEU A 121 -6.07 -0.77 0.38
C LEU A 121 -6.74 0.13 1.41
N ILE A 122 -8.04 0.39 1.27
CA ILE A 122 -8.78 1.37 2.09
C ILE A 122 -9.58 0.68 3.20
N ILE A 123 -9.85 -0.61 3.06
CA ILE A 123 -10.65 -1.39 4.04
C ILE A 123 -9.76 -2.02 5.12
N SER A 124 -8.46 -2.23 4.87
CA SER A 124 -7.53 -2.69 5.91
C SER A 124 -7.31 -1.59 6.97
N PRO A 125 -7.67 -1.82 8.24
CA PRO A 125 -7.39 -0.87 9.32
C PRO A 125 -5.89 -0.68 9.53
N ILE A 126 -5.51 0.47 10.10
CA ILE A 126 -4.13 0.85 10.44
C ILE A 126 -3.68 0.08 11.68
#